data_AF-A0A3B8Z9R2-F1
#
_entry.id   AF-A0A3B8Z9R2-F1
#
_cell.length_a   1.000
_cell.length_b   1.000
_cell.length_c   1.000
_cell.angle_alpha   90.00
_cell.angle_beta   90.00
_cell.angle_gamma   90.00
#
_symmetry.space_group_name_H-M   'P 1'
#
loop_
_entity.id
_entity.type
_entity.pdbx_description
1 polymer ?
#
loop_
_entity_poly.entity_id
_entity_poly.type
_entity_poly.pdbx_seq_one_letter_code
_entity_poly.pdbx_strand_id
1 'polypeptide(L)'
;MDRFRADVVIDLQAGTGVQHGYYLTYDISHHPAKDIRLDQYLRGQLLPEVTGRLARLNLPVFYTGQFDQVDQARIRWLSVDQRPGSLSQYLTLRGRIGIVCQANPQASAESRFVATTAFLRETFRRLALDKDHLRPLLVAAQNGSKPGESIPLTGMREKAEDVVRVLATIDTPDAKVVSESKSNGQSDQRSDVATVQELRVQLWNQTSIKSSVVLPVAYAIPLRESWLVSRLESHGVPVKQLKNSTAVQAETAIVQELKSLPIELGRTGRNLIVQWQKSVETLAAGTFLLQTSGPWGRLIAQLLEPESDECLASWGYFDPYLKQGERYPVVRLNQMPDSVRPVGKVPSGEELSLQNIFEPESALKIAGQHSLNAVAWIESSSDDEYAVERDKRWVAISARSGQVRELVEMKQLVDRLMKIDPTAEEKAWSAVRRTKFWLNSHRYVPLLLLDRLYVYDRTSNQ
;
A
#
# COMPACT_ATOMS: atom_id res chain seq x y z
N MET A 1 -10.95 -2.54 6.32
CA MET A 1 -12.00 -1.52 6.08
C MET A 1 -13.39 -2.13 5.98
N ASP A 2 -13.57 -3.24 5.27
CA ASP A 2 -14.90 -3.83 5.05
C ASP A 2 -15.61 -4.29 6.33
N ARG A 3 -14.87 -4.73 7.36
CA ARG A 3 -15.41 -5.02 8.69
C ARG A 3 -16.14 -3.82 9.30
N PHE A 4 -15.59 -2.62 9.13
CA PHE A 4 -16.13 -1.39 9.74
C PHE A 4 -17.18 -0.70 8.86
N ARG A 5 -17.24 -1.05 7.56
CA ARG A 5 -18.15 -0.43 6.57
C ARG A 5 -18.11 1.11 6.58
N ALA A 6 -16.95 1.70 6.89
CA ALA A 6 -16.81 3.14 7.08
C ALA A 6 -17.00 3.91 5.75
N ASP A 7 -17.98 4.81 5.69
CA ASP A 7 -18.23 5.65 4.51
C ASP A 7 -17.20 6.76 4.31
N VAL A 8 -16.65 7.24 5.43
CA VAL A 8 -15.61 8.27 5.49
C VAL A 8 -14.47 7.74 6.34
N VAL A 9 -13.25 7.86 5.84
CA VAL A 9 -12.02 7.56 6.58
C VAL A 9 -11.13 8.80 6.54
N ILE A 10 -10.67 9.21 7.72
CA ILE A 10 -9.69 10.28 7.87
C ILE A 10 -8.39 9.65 8.35
N ASP A 11 -7.34 9.74 7.54
CA ASP A 11 -6.01 9.23 7.84
C ASP A 11 -5.12 10.36 8.34
N LEU A 12 -4.47 10.16 9.48
CA LEU A 12 -3.64 11.15 10.14
C LEU A 12 -2.17 10.75 10.01
N GLN A 13 -1.41 11.52 9.27
CA GLN A 13 -0.01 11.25 8.97
C GLN A 13 0.89 12.38 9.47
N ALA A 14 2.15 12.04 9.74
CA ALA A 14 3.21 13.04 9.81
C ALA A 14 3.63 13.40 8.37
N GLY A 15 3.65 14.69 8.04
CA GLY A 15 4.02 15.16 6.70
C GLY A 15 5.47 14.87 6.34
N THR A 16 5.79 14.98 5.06
CA THR A 16 7.10 14.62 4.48
C THR A 16 8.19 15.69 4.63
N GLY A 17 7.90 16.81 5.31
CA GLY A 17 8.87 17.90 5.54
C GLY A 17 8.91 18.97 4.45
N VAL A 18 7.89 19.04 3.59
CA VAL A 18 7.75 20.13 2.60
C VAL A 18 7.68 21.49 3.29
N GLN A 19 8.42 22.46 2.75
CA GLN A 19 8.52 23.83 3.25
C GLN A 19 7.23 24.63 2.99
N HIS A 20 6.30 24.60 3.93
CA HIS A 20 5.06 25.39 3.91
C HIS A 20 4.68 25.90 5.31
N GLY A 21 3.90 26.98 5.38
CA GLY A 21 3.56 27.67 6.63
C GLY A 21 2.35 27.12 7.40
N TYR A 22 1.67 26.08 6.89
CA TYR A 22 0.53 25.47 7.57
C TYR A 22 0.97 24.53 8.70
N TYR A 23 0.18 24.45 9.78
CA TYR A 23 0.34 23.42 10.81
C TYR A 23 -0.22 22.05 10.39
N LEU A 24 -1.22 22.08 9.51
CA LEU A 24 -1.88 20.90 8.95
C LEU A 24 -2.21 21.18 7.48
N THR A 25 -1.91 20.23 6.61
CA THR A 25 -2.52 20.16 5.28
C THR A 25 -3.42 18.95 5.20
N TYR A 26 -4.34 18.94 4.24
CA TYR A 26 -5.21 17.81 3.98
C TYR A 26 -5.28 17.52 2.49
N ASP A 27 -5.66 16.32 2.10
CA ASP A 27 -6.00 16.02 0.72
C ASP A 27 -7.15 15.03 0.60
N ILE A 28 -7.76 15.02 -0.57
CA ILE A 28 -8.77 14.05 -1.01
C ILE A 28 -8.31 13.42 -2.32
N SER A 29 -9.11 12.54 -2.88
CA SER A 29 -8.76 11.89 -4.13
C SER A 29 -8.68 12.86 -5.31
N HIS A 30 -7.65 12.65 -6.13
CA HIS A 30 -7.48 13.23 -7.46
C HIS A 30 -7.65 12.17 -8.56
N HIS A 31 -7.97 10.92 -8.21
CA HIS A 31 -8.12 9.81 -9.15
C HIS A 31 -9.16 10.16 -10.22
N PRO A 32 -8.89 9.91 -11.51
CA PRO A 32 -9.81 10.28 -12.59
C PRO A 32 -11.13 9.50 -12.53
N ALA A 33 -11.13 8.30 -11.94
CA ALA A 33 -12.32 7.46 -11.76
C ALA A 33 -13.22 7.82 -10.55
N LYS A 34 -13.00 8.99 -9.92
CA LYS A 34 -13.79 9.44 -8.78
C LYS A 34 -15.25 9.69 -9.13
N ASP A 35 -16.16 9.45 -8.18
CA ASP A 35 -17.56 9.80 -8.35
C ASP A 35 -17.71 11.33 -8.37
N ILE A 36 -18.18 11.87 -9.49
CA ILE A 36 -18.28 13.32 -9.69
C ILE A 36 -19.17 14.01 -8.66
N ARG A 37 -20.20 13.33 -8.14
CA ARG A 37 -21.13 13.90 -7.16
C ARG A 37 -20.46 14.02 -5.79
N LEU A 38 -19.70 12.99 -5.40
CA LEU A 38 -18.88 13.05 -4.19
C LEU A 38 -17.79 14.10 -4.33
N ASP A 39 -17.10 14.19 -5.47
CA ASP A 39 -16.07 15.21 -5.69
C ASP A 39 -16.63 16.63 -5.61
N GLN A 40 -17.80 16.89 -6.21
CA GLN A 40 -18.51 18.17 -6.11
C GLN A 40 -18.92 18.50 -4.66
N TYR A 41 -19.41 17.52 -3.91
CA TYR A 41 -19.70 17.71 -2.48
C TYR A 41 -18.43 18.04 -1.68
N LEU A 42 -17.36 17.26 -1.87
CA LEU A 42 -16.12 17.43 -1.12
C LEU A 42 -15.45 18.78 -1.41
N ARG A 43 -15.27 19.12 -2.69
CA ARG A 43 -14.56 20.33 -3.14
C ARG A 43 -15.42 21.58 -3.10
N GLY A 44 -16.73 21.44 -3.34
CA GLY A 44 -17.65 22.57 -3.42
C GLY A 44 -18.33 22.92 -2.10
N GLN A 45 -18.44 21.98 -1.15
CA GLN A 45 -19.21 22.19 0.08
C GLN A 45 -18.42 21.84 1.35
N LEU A 46 -18.00 20.58 1.52
CA LEU A 46 -17.40 20.11 2.78
C LEU A 46 -16.12 20.87 3.10
N LEU A 47 -15.12 20.79 2.22
CA LEU A 47 -13.79 21.33 2.48
C LEU A 47 -13.78 22.86 2.56
N PRO A 48 -14.45 23.63 1.67
CA PRO A 48 -14.52 25.09 1.80
C PRO A 48 -15.11 25.57 3.13
N GLU A 49 -16.13 24.90 3.66
CA GLU A 49 -16.69 25.29 4.96
C GLU A 49 -15.78 24.92 6.14
N VAL A 50 -15.14 23.75 6.09
CA VAL A 50 -14.19 23.31 7.12
C VAL A 50 -12.98 24.25 7.14
N THR A 51 -12.36 24.51 5.98
CA THR A 51 -11.21 25.41 5.88
C THR A 51 -11.56 26.85 6.26
N GLY A 52 -12.72 27.35 5.84
CA GLY A 52 -13.20 28.68 6.21
C GLY A 52 -13.44 28.83 7.72
N ARG A 53 -13.90 27.79 8.41
CA ARG A 53 -14.02 27.79 9.88
C ARG A 53 -12.67 27.81 10.56
N LEU A 54 -11.74 26.98 10.10
CA LEU A 54 -10.39 26.92 10.64
C LEU A 54 -9.62 28.24 10.43
N ALA A 55 -9.79 28.89 9.28
CA ALA A 55 -9.22 30.21 9.01
C ALA A 55 -9.72 31.27 10.02
N ARG A 56 -11.01 31.27 10.39
CA ARG A 56 -11.56 32.16 11.44
C ARG A 56 -11.01 31.88 12.85
N LEU A 57 -10.43 30.70 13.06
CA LEU A 57 -9.75 30.33 14.30
C LEU A 57 -8.24 30.59 14.23
N ASN A 58 -7.74 31.30 13.19
CA ASN A 58 -6.32 31.50 12.91
C ASN A 58 -5.53 30.18 12.75
N LEU A 59 -6.20 29.14 12.24
CA LEU A 59 -5.60 27.83 11.96
C LEU A 59 -5.75 27.51 10.46
N PRO A 60 -5.19 28.32 9.54
CA PRO A 60 -5.36 28.06 8.12
C PRO A 60 -4.84 26.66 7.77
N VAL A 61 -5.59 25.98 6.91
CA VAL A 61 -5.24 24.67 6.35
C VAL A 61 -5.47 24.70 4.85
N PHE A 62 -4.71 23.91 4.11
CA PHE A 62 -4.78 23.89 2.66
C PHE A 62 -4.52 22.49 2.11
N TYR A 63 -4.78 22.32 0.81
CA TYR A 63 -4.48 21.08 0.10
C TYR A 63 -3.00 20.71 0.24
N THR A 64 -2.72 19.46 0.63
CA THR A 64 -1.36 18.91 0.66
C THR A 64 -0.74 19.03 -0.73
N GLY A 65 0.52 19.44 -0.75
CA GLY A 65 1.25 19.62 -1.99
C GLY A 65 2.66 20.15 -1.74
N GLN A 66 3.34 20.46 -2.83
CA GLN A 66 4.68 20.99 -2.82
C GLN A 66 4.83 22.14 -3.82
N PHE A 67 5.73 23.08 -3.48
CA PHE A 67 6.15 24.08 -4.44
C PHE A 67 7.02 23.43 -5.51
N ASP A 68 6.74 23.77 -6.77
CA ASP A 68 7.63 23.43 -7.87
C ASP A 68 8.57 24.60 -8.20
N GLN A 69 9.85 24.29 -8.44
CA GLN A 69 10.84 25.29 -8.83
C GLN A 69 10.96 25.31 -10.36
N VAL A 70 10.14 26.15 -11.00
CA VAL A 70 10.43 26.63 -12.36
C VAL A 70 10.75 28.11 -12.23
N ASP A 71 12.05 28.43 -12.25
CA ASP A 71 12.71 29.74 -12.16
C ASP A 71 12.24 30.69 -11.04
N GLN A 72 13.12 30.94 -10.05
CA GLN A 72 13.17 31.97 -8.96
C GLN A 72 11.87 32.48 -8.27
N ALA A 73 10.70 32.40 -8.88
CA ALA A 73 9.38 32.56 -8.32
C ALA A 73 8.75 31.17 -8.16
N ARG A 74 8.51 30.73 -6.92
CA ARG A 74 7.71 29.55 -6.61
C ARG A 74 6.28 29.74 -7.13
N ILE A 75 6.02 29.39 -8.41
CA ILE A 75 4.77 29.74 -9.12
C ILE A 75 3.74 28.62 -9.17
N ARG A 76 4.07 27.37 -8.80
CA ARG A 76 3.13 26.24 -8.83
C ARG A 76 3.03 25.54 -7.49
N TRP A 77 1.80 25.22 -7.07
CA TRP A 77 1.51 24.31 -5.98
C TRP A 77 0.99 22.99 -6.55
N LEU A 78 1.83 21.97 -6.48
CA LEU A 78 1.58 20.64 -7.00
C LEU A 78 0.97 19.77 -5.89
N SER A 79 -0.30 19.34 -6.03
CA SER A 79 -0.94 18.44 -5.06
C SER A 79 -0.33 17.03 -5.09
N VAL A 80 -0.85 16.10 -4.28
CA VAL A 80 -0.47 14.68 -4.41
C VAL A 80 -0.90 14.13 -5.77
N ASP A 81 -0.25 13.05 -6.24
CA ASP A 81 -0.61 12.44 -7.51
C ASP A 81 -1.91 11.63 -7.44
N GLN A 82 -2.43 11.31 -8.62
CA GLN A 82 -3.70 10.63 -8.83
C GLN A 82 -3.62 9.10 -8.74
N ARG A 83 -2.45 8.51 -8.46
CA ARG A 83 -2.25 7.05 -8.50
C ARG A 83 -2.89 6.36 -7.30
N PRO A 84 -3.41 5.12 -7.44
CA PRO A 84 -4.30 4.51 -6.45
C PRO A 84 -3.63 4.06 -5.14
N GLY A 85 -2.31 4.10 -5.02
CA GLY A 85 -1.53 3.59 -3.89
C GLY A 85 -1.72 4.33 -2.58
N SER A 86 -2.24 5.56 -2.62
CA SER A 86 -2.62 6.28 -1.39
C SER A 86 -4.05 6.01 -0.97
N LEU A 87 -4.33 6.12 0.35
CA LEU A 87 -5.59 5.69 0.93
C LEU A 87 -6.82 6.42 0.36
N SER A 88 -6.72 7.73 0.11
CA SER A 88 -7.83 8.53 -0.44
C SER A 88 -8.20 8.08 -1.86
N GLN A 89 -7.20 7.72 -2.65
CA GLN A 89 -7.36 7.25 -4.03
C GLN A 89 -8.00 5.85 -4.03
N TYR A 90 -7.49 4.94 -3.18
CA TYR A 90 -8.07 3.61 -2.98
C TYR A 90 -9.55 3.66 -2.55
N LEU A 91 -9.88 4.48 -1.54
CA LEU A 91 -11.26 4.61 -1.05
C LEU A 91 -12.22 5.15 -2.11
N THR A 92 -11.71 6.00 -3.00
CA THR A 92 -12.52 6.57 -4.07
C THR A 92 -12.91 5.53 -5.12
N LEU A 93 -12.01 4.60 -5.46
CA LEU A 93 -12.32 3.43 -6.31
C LEU A 93 -13.41 2.53 -5.69
N ARG A 94 -13.61 2.64 -4.38
CA ARG A 94 -14.61 1.90 -3.60
C ARG A 94 -15.93 2.66 -3.42
N GLY A 95 -16.05 3.87 -3.98
CA GLY A 95 -17.20 4.74 -3.75
C GLY A 95 -17.29 5.27 -2.31
N ARG A 96 -16.15 5.41 -1.63
CA ARG A 96 -16.03 5.91 -0.25
C ARG A 96 -15.20 7.18 -0.22
N ILE A 97 -15.29 7.93 0.88
CA ILE A 97 -14.53 9.17 1.07
C ILE A 97 -13.27 8.86 1.88
N GLY A 98 -12.12 9.24 1.35
CA GLY A 98 -10.86 9.28 2.08
C GLY A 98 -10.33 10.71 2.17
N ILE A 99 -10.00 11.15 3.38
CA ILE A 99 -9.32 12.41 3.64
C ILE A 99 -7.98 12.06 4.29
N VAL A 100 -6.87 12.52 3.72
CA VAL A 100 -5.53 12.35 4.29
C VAL A 100 -5.11 13.67 4.90
N CYS A 101 -4.76 13.69 6.17
CA CYS A 101 -4.26 14.87 6.85
C CYS A 101 -2.76 14.70 7.13
N GLN A 102 -1.96 15.70 6.76
CA GLN A 102 -0.53 15.71 6.99
C GLN A 102 -0.16 16.84 7.95
N ALA A 103 0.19 16.47 9.18
CA ALA A 103 0.64 17.42 10.18
C ALA A 103 2.08 17.86 9.87
N ASN A 104 2.34 19.17 9.94
CA ASN A 104 3.64 19.72 9.55
C ASN A 104 4.74 19.35 10.57
N PRO A 105 5.71 18.49 10.22
CA PRO A 105 6.72 18.04 11.17
C PRO A 105 7.61 19.18 11.71
N GLN A 106 7.67 20.33 11.03
CA GLN A 106 8.44 21.51 11.44
C GLN A 106 7.71 22.38 12.48
N ALA A 107 6.39 22.24 12.63
CA ALA A 107 5.61 22.98 13.63
C ALA A 107 5.77 22.35 15.03
N SER A 108 5.45 23.09 16.10
CA SER A 108 5.44 22.52 17.45
C SER A 108 4.41 21.39 17.57
N ALA A 109 4.65 20.43 18.48
CA ALA A 109 3.70 19.35 18.73
C ALA A 109 2.31 19.88 19.14
N GLU A 110 2.26 20.95 19.93
CA GLU A 110 1.04 21.63 20.34
C GLU A 110 0.29 22.22 19.15
N SER A 111 0.96 22.98 18.27
CA SER A 111 0.33 23.57 17.08
C SER A 111 -0.25 22.51 16.14
N ARG A 112 0.49 21.40 15.93
CA ARG A 112 -0.01 20.26 15.14
C ARG A 112 -1.24 19.64 15.77
N PHE A 113 -1.22 19.43 17.09
CA PHE A 113 -2.32 18.83 17.83
C PHE A 113 -3.59 19.70 17.77
N VAL A 114 -3.44 21.00 18.00
CA VAL A 114 -4.54 21.97 17.94
C VAL A 114 -5.15 22.04 16.54
N ALA A 115 -4.31 22.16 15.49
CA ALA A 115 -4.79 22.23 14.12
C ALA A 115 -5.49 20.93 13.67
N THR A 116 -4.89 19.77 13.98
CA THR A 116 -5.46 18.45 13.64
C THR A 116 -6.80 18.23 14.34
N THR A 117 -6.87 18.52 15.63
CA THR A 117 -8.10 18.35 16.41
C THR A 117 -9.20 19.31 15.96
N ALA A 118 -8.86 20.56 15.65
CA ALA A 118 -9.81 21.52 15.10
C ALA A 118 -10.36 21.07 13.74
N PHE A 119 -9.48 20.59 12.84
CA PHE A 119 -9.88 20.06 11.53
C PHE A 119 -10.83 18.87 11.66
N LEU A 120 -10.47 17.89 12.50
CA LEU A 120 -11.31 16.71 12.75
C LEU A 120 -12.68 17.10 13.31
N ARG A 121 -12.71 17.97 14.33
CA ARG A 121 -13.95 18.42 14.95
C ARG A 121 -14.87 19.10 13.93
N GLU A 122 -14.34 20.02 13.11
CA GLU A 122 -15.15 20.72 12.12
C GLU A 122 -15.60 19.81 10.98
N THR A 123 -14.75 18.87 10.57
CA THR A 123 -15.10 17.86 9.57
C THR A 123 -16.23 16.96 10.07
N PHE A 124 -16.12 16.41 11.29
CA PHE A 124 -17.17 15.58 11.89
C PHE A 124 -18.47 16.37 12.11
N ARG A 125 -18.37 17.61 12.60
CA ARG A 125 -19.54 18.49 12.76
C ARG A 125 -20.24 18.70 11.43
N ARG A 126 -19.49 18.97 10.35
CA ARG A 126 -20.11 19.20 9.02
C ARG A 126 -20.70 17.94 8.43
N LEU A 127 -20.00 16.81 8.48
CA LEU A 127 -20.52 15.52 8.03
C LEU A 127 -21.80 15.12 8.77
N ALA A 128 -21.88 15.39 10.08
CA ALA A 128 -23.07 15.11 10.87
C ALA A 128 -24.28 15.97 10.46
N LEU A 129 -24.04 17.23 10.10
CA LEU A 129 -25.09 18.14 9.60
C LEU A 129 -25.57 17.73 8.20
N ASP A 130 -24.66 17.32 7.33
CA ASP A 130 -24.97 16.97 5.94
C ASP A 130 -25.44 15.52 5.75
N LYS A 131 -25.56 14.73 6.82
CA LYS A 131 -25.78 13.27 6.76
C LYS A 131 -26.88 12.84 5.79
N ASP A 132 -27.97 13.60 5.71
CA ASP A 132 -29.13 13.27 4.89
C ASP A 132 -28.94 13.66 3.42
N HIS A 133 -28.12 14.69 3.15
CA HIS A 133 -27.65 15.02 1.80
C HIS A 133 -26.57 14.04 1.33
N LEU A 134 -25.64 13.64 2.20
CA LEU A 134 -24.48 12.81 1.86
C LEU A 134 -24.84 11.34 1.62
N ARG A 135 -25.78 10.78 2.40
CA ARG A 135 -26.19 9.37 2.30
C ARG A 135 -26.57 8.93 0.87
N PRO A 136 -27.45 9.63 0.12
CA PRO A 136 -27.78 9.23 -1.25
C PRO A 136 -26.58 9.32 -2.20
N LEU A 137 -25.64 10.26 -1.99
CA LEU A 137 -24.42 10.35 -2.80
C LEU A 137 -23.53 9.13 -2.60
N LEU A 138 -23.33 8.71 -1.35
CA LEU A 138 -22.58 7.51 -0.99
C LEU A 138 -23.23 6.24 -1.56
N VAL A 139 -24.55 6.10 -1.40
CA VAL A 139 -25.28 4.96 -1.99
C VAL A 139 -25.11 4.95 -3.49
N ALA A 140 -25.21 6.10 -4.16
CA ALA A 140 -25.08 6.14 -5.61
C ALA A 140 -23.65 5.88 -6.10
N ALA A 141 -22.63 6.27 -5.34
CA ALA A 141 -21.22 5.94 -5.62
C ALA A 141 -20.92 4.44 -5.41
N GLN A 142 -21.55 3.83 -4.39
CA GLN A 142 -21.41 2.42 -4.01
C GLN A 142 -22.33 1.45 -4.79
N ASN A 143 -23.45 1.93 -5.36
CA ASN A 143 -24.23 1.20 -6.36
C ASN A 143 -23.33 0.78 -7.53
N GLY A 144 -22.24 1.53 -7.72
CA GLY A 144 -21.02 1.04 -8.31
C GLY A 144 -21.07 1.00 -9.82
N SER A 145 -20.12 0.29 -10.39
CA SER A 145 -19.92 0.25 -11.83
C SER A 145 -20.88 -0.71 -12.52
N LYS A 146 -21.14 -0.45 -13.80
CA LYS A 146 -21.89 -1.36 -14.66
C LYS A 146 -20.99 -1.89 -15.79
N PRO A 147 -21.12 -3.17 -16.18
CA PRO A 147 -20.51 -3.65 -17.42
C PRO A 147 -20.88 -2.74 -18.60
N GLY A 148 -19.92 -2.43 -19.46
CA GLY A 148 -20.07 -1.50 -20.58
C GLY A 148 -19.84 -0.02 -20.23
N GLU A 149 -19.72 0.33 -18.93
CA GLU A 149 -19.33 1.68 -18.51
C GLU A 149 -17.85 1.92 -18.80
N SER A 150 -17.51 3.13 -19.29
CA SER A 150 -16.12 3.55 -19.45
C SER A 150 -15.57 4.06 -18.11
N ILE A 151 -14.58 3.36 -17.56
CA ILE A 151 -13.90 3.72 -16.31
C ILE A 151 -12.49 4.23 -16.61
N PRO A 152 -12.13 5.42 -16.13
CA PRO A 152 -10.75 5.90 -16.20
C PRO A 152 -9.77 5.01 -15.45
N LEU A 153 -8.62 4.71 -16.06
CA LEU A 153 -7.55 3.91 -15.46
C LEU A 153 -6.33 4.74 -15.08
N THR A 154 -6.00 5.72 -15.92
CA THR A 154 -4.86 6.62 -15.72
C THR A 154 -5.29 8.06 -15.94
N GLY A 155 -4.59 8.97 -15.28
CA GLY A 155 -4.82 10.40 -15.40
C GLY A 155 -3.54 11.19 -15.49
N MET A 156 -3.66 12.48 -15.79
CA MET A 156 -2.57 13.44 -15.73
C MET A 156 -2.98 14.62 -14.88
N ARG A 157 -2.09 15.07 -13.99
CA ARG A 157 -2.34 16.24 -13.16
C ARG A 157 -2.37 17.49 -14.04
N GLU A 158 -3.39 18.31 -13.82
CA GLU A 158 -3.64 19.54 -14.57
C GLU A 158 -3.70 20.76 -13.64
N LYS A 159 -3.48 21.93 -14.23
CA LYS A 159 -3.70 23.22 -13.58
C LYS A 159 -5.20 23.44 -13.34
N ALA A 160 -5.54 23.97 -12.17
CA ALA A 160 -6.81 24.63 -11.94
C ALA A 160 -6.80 26.01 -12.59
N GLU A 161 -7.99 26.57 -12.86
CA GLU A 161 -8.12 27.91 -13.45
C GLU A 161 -7.66 29.01 -12.47
N ASP A 162 -7.78 28.78 -11.18
CA ASP A 162 -7.53 29.79 -10.15
C ASP A 162 -6.05 29.90 -9.74
N VAL A 163 -5.61 31.15 -9.56
CA VAL A 163 -4.42 31.48 -8.77
C VAL A 163 -4.82 31.56 -7.30
N VAL A 164 -4.15 30.78 -6.47
CA VAL A 164 -4.44 30.67 -5.04
C VAL A 164 -3.30 31.27 -4.21
N ARG A 165 -3.61 31.58 -2.94
CA ARG A 165 -2.60 32.01 -1.96
C ARG A 165 -2.21 30.81 -1.11
N VAL A 166 -0.91 30.58 -1.00
CA VAL A 166 -0.36 29.48 -0.21
C VAL A 166 0.67 30.00 0.77
N LEU A 167 0.60 29.55 2.02
CA LEU A 167 1.60 29.85 3.03
C LEU A 167 2.88 29.09 2.74
N ALA A 168 3.94 29.82 2.41
CA ALA A 168 5.29 29.32 2.20
C ALA A 168 6.18 29.67 3.39
N THR A 169 7.10 28.77 3.70
CA THR A 169 8.22 29.08 4.59
C THR A 169 9.36 29.62 3.74
N ILE A 170 9.90 30.78 4.12
CA ILE A 170 11.01 31.45 3.42
C ILE A 170 12.14 31.66 4.41
N ASP A 171 13.30 31.08 4.10
CA ASP A 171 14.53 31.30 4.83
C ASP A 171 14.93 32.76 4.76
N THR A 172 15.22 33.37 5.90
CA THR A 172 15.76 34.73 5.91
C THR A 172 17.25 34.71 5.54
N PRO A 173 17.80 35.77 4.91
CA PRO A 173 19.22 35.84 4.54
C PRO A 173 20.20 35.59 5.70
N ASP A 174 19.79 35.89 6.94
CA ASP A 174 20.59 35.69 8.17
C ASP A 174 20.37 34.33 8.85
N ALA A 175 19.61 33.42 8.23
CA ALA A 175 19.30 32.15 8.84
C ALA A 175 20.55 31.26 8.91
N LYS A 176 20.95 30.89 10.13
CA LYS A 176 22.03 29.91 10.33
C LYS A 176 21.55 28.54 9.86
N VAL A 177 22.36 27.90 9.02
CA VAL A 177 22.15 26.51 8.63
C VAL A 177 22.52 25.63 9.82
N VAL A 178 21.52 25.10 10.51
CA VAL A 178 21.66 24.01 11.46
C VAL A 178 21.65 22.71 10.69
N SER A 179 22.82 22.08 10.61
CA SER A 179 22.95 20.72 10.11
C SER A 179 22.70 19.73 11.24
N GLU A 180 21.60 19.00 11.20
CA GLU A 180 21.43 17.80 12.03
C GLU A 180 21.85 16.57 11.21
N SER A 181 22.89 15.87 11.67
CA SER A 181 23.28 14.58 11.10
C SER A 181 22.31 13.50 11.55
N LYS A 182 21.61 12.87 10.60
CA LYS A 182 20.92 11.60 10.86
C LYS A 182 21.93 10.46 10.90
N SER A 183 21.64 9.42 11.69
CA SER A 183 22.49 8.22 11.84
C SER A 183 22.80 7.48 10.54
N ASN A 184 22.13 7.81 9.44
CA ASN A 184 22.30 7.21 8.11
C ASN A 184 23.19 8.06 7.17
N GLY A 185 23.92 9.06 7.68
CA GLY A 185 24.87 9.86 6.88
C GLY A 185 24.24 10.91 5.95
N GLN A 186 22.92 11.13 6.05
CA GLN A 186 22.25 12.27 5.41
C GLN A 186 22.21 13.45 6.38
N SER A 187 22.61 14.64 5.90
CA SER A 187 22.42 15.91 6.61
C SER A 187 21.18 16.62 6.07
N ASP A 188 20.25 16.97 6.96
CA ASP A 188 19.22 17.97 6.64
C ASP A 188 19.82 19.34 6.95
N GLN A 189 19.88 20.22 5.95
CA GLN A 189 20.17 21.63 6.17
C GLN A 189 18.88 22.31 6.62
N ARG A 190 18.85 22.85 7.84
CA ARG A 190 17.72 23.61 8.36
C ARG A 190 18.12 25.05 8.64
N SER A 191 17.24 25.99 8.34
CA SER A 191 17.45 27.40 8.59
C SER A 191 16.75 27.77 9.91
N ASP A 192 17.47 28.30 10.90
CA ASP A 192 16.91 28.61 12.23
C ASP A 192 15.89 29.75 12.26
N VAL A 193 15.78 30.52 11.18
CA VAL A 193 14.84 31.64 11.06
C VAL A 193 14.16 31.56 9.70
N ALA A 194 12.95 31.02 9.69
CA ALA A 194 12.12 30.98 8.50
C ALA A 194 10.84 31.76 8.75
N THR A 195 10.53 32.71 7.87
CA THR A 195 9.30 33.51 7.93
C THR A 195 8.21 32.85 7.11
N VAL A 196 6.97 32.92 7.60
CA VAL A 196 5.80 32.47 6.83
C VAL A 196 5.31 33.63 5.97
N GLN A 197 5.21 33.42 4.66
CA GLN A 197 4.71 34.40 3.70
C GLN A 197 3.61 33.79 2.83
N GLU A 198 2.61 34.58 2.46
CA GLU A 198 1.64 34.18 1.43
C GLU A 198 2.25 34.38 0.04
N LEU A 199 2.32 33.30 -0.74
CA LEU A 199 2.69 33.34 -2.15
C LEU A 199 1.48 33.09 -3.04
N ARG A 200 1.38 33.85 -4.14
CA ARG A 200 0.42 33.58 -5.20
C ARG A 200 0.97 32.51 -6.14
N VAL A 201 0.24 31.41 -6.29
CA VAL A 201 0.66 30.24 -7.06
C VAL A 201 -0.48 29.70 -7.92
N GLN A 202 -0.11 29.09 -9.04
CA GLN A 202 -0.99 28.25 -9.84
C GLN A 202 -1.23 26.94 -9.10
N LEU A 203 -2.49 26.61 -8.85
CA LEU A 203 -2.85 25.35 -8.21
C LEU A 203 -2.90 24.23 -9.25
N TRP A 204 -2.21 23.12 -9.00
CA TRP A 204 -2.24 21.93 -9.83
C TRP A 204 -2.81 20.78 -9.01
N ASN A 205 -4.14 20.70 -8.97
CA ASN A 205 -4.89 19.69 -8.20
C ASN A 205 -6.12 19.16 -8.96
N GLN A 206 -6.16 19.37 -10.27
CA GLN A 206 -7.12 18.76 -11.18
C GLN A 206 -6.48 17.56 -11.88
N THR A 207 -7.30 16.71 -12.50
CA THR A 207 -6.81 15.54 -13.22
C THR A 207 -7.62 15.32 -14.48
N SER A 208 -6.94 15.30 -15.62
CA SER A 208 -7.49 14.90 -16.91
C SER A 208 -7.40 13.38 -17.07
N ILE A 209 -8.35 12.79 -17.79
CA ILE A 209 -8.35 11.36 -18.09
C ILE A 209 -7.37 11.11 -19.24
N LYS A 210 -6.40 10.20 -19.03
CA LYS A 210 -5.43 9.81 -20.07
C LYS A 210 -5.82 8.52 -20.76
N SER A 211 -6.31 7.53 -20.00
CA SER A 211 -6.84 6.28 -20.56
C SER A 211 -8.06 5.79 -19.78
N SER A 212 -8.86 4.96 -20.42
CA SER A 212 -10.05 4.34 -19.84
C SER A 212 -10.22 2.93 -20.37
N VAL A 213 -11.00 2.13 -19.65
CA VAL A 213 -11.45 0.82 -20.09
C VAL A 213 -12.97 0.77 -20.12
N VAL A 214 -13.53 0.11 -21.13
CA VAL A 214 -14.93 -0.30 -21.12
C VAL A 214 -15.02 -1.54 -20.26
N LEU A 215 -15.71 -1.45 -19.11
CA LEU A 215 -15.74 -2.54 -18.16
C LEU A 215 -16.31 -3.82 -18.78
N PRO A 216 -15.59 -4.95 -18.73
CA PRO A 216 -16.14 -6.24 -19.12
C PRO A 216 -17.21 -6.68 -18.11
N VAL A 217 -17.98 -7.72 -18.41
CA VAL A 217 -18.94 -8.30 -17.43
C VAL A 217 -18.21 -8.91 -16.24
N ALA A 218 -17.08 -9.56 -16.51
CA ALA A 218 -16.22 -10.14 -15.49
C ALA A 218 -14.79 -10.27 -16.00
N TYR A 219 -13.86 -10.45 -15.08
CA TYR A 219 -12.50 -10.91 -15.36
C TYR A 219 -12.37 -12.37 -14.98
N ALA A 220 -11.71 -13.16 -15.83
CA ALA A 220 -11.35 -14.53 -15.57
C ALA A 220 -9.84 -14.65 -15.27
N ILE A 221 -9.52 -15.34 -14.19
CA ILE A 221 -8.14 -15.55 -13.71
C ILE A 221 -7.91 -17.06 -13.51
N PRO A 222 -6.89 -17.66 -14.14
CA PRO A 222 -6.60 -19.09 -14.00
C PRO A 222 -6.37 -19.53 -12.55
N LEU A 223 -6.69 -20.79 -12.25
CA LEU A 223 -6.54 -21.36 -10.90
C LEU A 223 -5.12 -21.22 -10.33
N ARG A 224 -4.09 -21.33 -11.19
CA ARG A 224 -2.68 -21.19 -10.78
C ARG A 224 -2.35 -19.82 -10.17
N GLU A 225 -3.13 -18.78 -10.49
CA GLU A 225 -2.95 -17.43 -9.94
C GLU A 225 -3.79 -17.21 -8.67
N SER A 226 -4.19 -18.29 -7.97
CA SER A 226 -5.02 -18.24 -6.75
C SER A 226 -4.47 -17.28 -5.69
N TRP A 227 -3.15 -17.18 -5.58
CA TRP A 227 -2.47 -16.26 -4.67
C TRP A 227 -2.80 -14.80 -4.97
N LEU A 228 -2.82 -14.38 -6.25
CA LEU A 228 -3.22 -13.04 -6.67
C LEU A 228 -4.70 -12.81 -6.37
N VAL A 229 -5.53 -13.82 -6.64
CA VAL A 229 -6.98 -13.74 -6.35
C VAL A 229 -7.23 -13.61 -4.85
N SER A 230 -6.41 -14.22 -3.99
CA SER A 230 -6.50 -14.03 -2.52
C SER A 230 -6.24 -12.58 -2.07
N ARG A 231 -5.44 -11.81 -2.84
CA ARG A 231 -5.22 -10.37 -2.57
C ARG A 231 -6.47 -9.57 -2.93
N LEU A 232 -7.11 -9.88 -4.06
CA LEU A 232 -8.40 -9.28 -4.45
C LEU A 232 -9.49 -9.60 -3.43
N GLU A 233 -9.56 -10.85 -2.98
CA GLU A 233 -10.45 -11.26 -1.88
C GLU A 233 -10.17 -10.45 -0.60
N SER A 234 -8.90 -10.18 -0.26
CA SER A 234 -8.51 -9.38 0.91
C SER A 234 -9.00 -7.93 0.85
N HIS A 235 -9.30 -7.42 -0.35
CA HIS A 235 -9.96 -6.13 -0.52
C HIS A 235 -11.48 -6.19 -0.34
N GLY A 236 -12.05 -7.38 -0.11
CA GLY A 236 -13.48 -7.63 0.01
C GLY A 236 -14.18 -7.96 -1.31
N VAL A 237 -13.42 -8.16 -2.40
CA VAL A 237 -13.98 -8.48 -3.73
C VAL A 237 -14.62 -9.88 -3.70
N PRO A 238 -15.91 -10.02 -4.05
CA PRO A 238 -16.55 -11.33 -4.16
C PRO A 238 -15.95 -12.15 -5.30
N VAL A 239 -15.45 -13.34 -4.97
CA VAL A 239 -14.85 -14.27 -5.93
C VAL A 239 -15.82 -15.40 -6.25
N LYS A 240 -16.00 -15.68 -7.54
CA LYS A 240 -16.68 -16.88 -8.02
C LYS A 240 -15.67 -17.80 -8.70
N GLN A 241 -16.03 -19.06 -8.86
CA GLN A 241 -15.21 -20.06 -9.54
C GLN A 241 -16.07 -20.87 -10.50
N LEU A 242 -15.51 -21.17 -11.67
CA LEU A 242 -16.13 -22.02 -12.67
C LEU A 242 -16.12 -23.49 -12.22
N LYS A 243 -17.27 -24.17 -12.30
CA LYS A 243 -17.37 -25.59 -11.89
C LYS A 243 -16.86 -26.56 -12.96
N ASN A 244 -17.13 -26.26 -14.23
CA ASN A 244 -16.83 -27.13 -15.37
C ASN A 244 -16.11 -26.33 -16.45
N SER A 245 -15.24 -26.98 -17.23
CA SER A 245 -14.62 -26.32 -18.38
C SER A 245 -15.68 -25.78 -19.33
N THR A 246 -15.52 -24.57 -19.87
CA THR A 246 -16.53 -23.92 -20.73
C THR A 246 -15.88 -22.98 -21.73
N ALA A 247 -16.34 -23.03 -22.98
CA ALA A 247 -15.95 -22.09 -24.02
C ALA A 247 -16.71 -20.76 -23.88
N VAL A 248 -16.01 -19.63 -23.96
CA VAL A 248 -16.56 -18.30 -23.77
C VAL A 248 -16.03 -17.33 -24.83
N GLN A 249 -16.86 -16.34 -25.19
CA GLN A 249 -16.41 -15.17 -25.93
C GLN A 249 -15.69 -14.23 -24.98
N ALA A 250 -14.45 -13.89 -25.29
CA ALA A 250 -13.58 -13.14 -24.41
C ALA A 250 -12.67 -12.18 -25.17
N GLU A 251 -12.00 -11.31 -24.42
CA GLU A 251 -10.82 -10.59 -24.89
C GLU A 251 -9.59 -11.04 -24.11
N THR A 252 -8.51 -11.27 -24.84
CA THR A 252 -7.23 -11.71 -24.32
C THR A 252 -6.16 -10.72 -24.74
N ALA A 253 -5.11 -10.60 -23.94
CA ALA A 253 -4.01 -9.68 -24.22
C ALA A 253 -2.72 -10.45 -24.50
N ILE A 254 -1.95 -10.00 -25.50
CA ILE A 254 -0.55 -10.41 -25.71
C ILE A 254 0.36 -9.30 -25.20
N VAL A 255 1.36 -9.64 -24.40
CA VAL A 255 2.35 -8.68 -23.88
C VAL A 255 3.29 -8.26 -25.00
N GLN A 256 3.16 -7.03 -25.47
CA GLN A 256 3.99 -6.49 -26.56
C GLN A 256 5.33 -5.96 -26.04
N GLU A 257 5.30 -5.28 -24.89
CA GLU A 257 6.50 -4.78 -24.21
C GLU A 257 6.41 -5.11 -22.71
N LEU A 258 7.55 -5.45 -22.12
CA LEU A 258 7.70 -5.66 -20.68
C LEU A 258 9.03 -5.05 -20.22
N LYS A 259 8.98 -3.96 -19.46
CA LYS A 259 10.14 -3.25 -18.95
C LYS A 259 10.17 -3.34 -17.42
N SER A 260 11.33 -3.67 -16.88
CA SER A 260 11.57 -3.58 -15.43
C SER A 260 11.74 -2.11 -15.02
N LEU A 261 11.12 -1.74 -13.92
CA LEU A 261 11.29 -0.47 -13.24
C LEU A 261 12.14 -0.67 -11.98
N PRO A 262 12.60 0.42 -11.32
CA PRO A 262 13.28 0.33 -10.04
C PRO A 262 12.49 -0.49 -9.00
N ILE A 263 13.22 -1.05 -8.04
CA ILE A 263 12.61 -1.78 -6.94
C ILE A 263 11.93 -0.77 -6.00
N GLU A 264 10.63 -0.93 -5.80
CA GLU A 264 9.83 -0.14 -4.86
C GLU A 264 9.20 -1.08 -3.83
N LEU A 265 9.32 -0.73 -2.55
CA LEU A 265 8.85 -1.56 -1.42
C LEU A 265 9.26 -3.03 -1.57
N GLY A 266 10.48 -3.27 -2.07
CA GLY A 266 11.04 -4.61 -2.25
C GLY A 266 10.56 -5.41 -3.45
N ARG A 267 9.66 -4.88 -4.30
CA ARG A 267 9.22 -5.53 -5.54
C ARG A 267 9.80 -4.81 -6.75
N THR A 268 10.21 -5.57 -7.76
CA THR A 268 10.60 -5.01 -9.05
C THR A 268 9.35 -4.50 -9.76
N GLY A 269 9.24 -3.20 -9.97
CA GLY A 269 8.13 -2.66 -10.74
C GLY A 269 8.17 -3.11 -12.20
N ARG A 270 7.03 -3.11 -12.88
CA ARG A 270 6.89 -3.43 -14.30
C ARG A 270 6.16 -2.30 -15.01
N ASN A 271 6.59 -2.00 -16.23
CA ASN A 271 5.81 -1.26 -17.20
C ASN A 271 5.54 -2.21 -18.37
N LEU A 272 4.27 -2.38 -18.73
CA LEU A 272 3.86 -3.30 -19.77
C LEU A 272 2.89 -2.66 -20.75
N ILE A 273 3.06 -3.00 -22.02
CA ILE A 273 2.14 -2.65 -23.10
C ILE A 273 1.56 -3.97 -23.60
N VAL A 274 0.23 -4.04 -23.69
CA VAL A 274 -0.46 -5.22 -24.20
C VAL A 274 -1.27 -4.89 -25.45
N GLN A 275 -1.53 -5.91 -26.26
CA GLN A 275 -2.47 -5.82 -27.37
C GLN A 275 -3.65 -6.75 -27.10
N TRP A 276 -4.84 -6.16 -26.97
CA TRP A 276 -6.09 -6.90 -26.79
C TRP A 276 -6.63 -7.45 -28.11
N GLN A 277 -7.15 -8.66 -28.07
CA GLN A 277 -7.82 -9.31 -29.19
C GLN A 277 -9.05 -10.09 -28.72
N LYS A 278 -10.11 -10.09 -29.54
CA LYS A 278 -11.28 -10.94 -29.30
C LYS A 278 -10.94 -12.38 -29.65
N SER A 279 -11.27 -13.31 -28.77
CA SER A 279 -11.05 -14.73 -28.98
C SER A 279 -12.14 -15.57 -28.33
N VAL A 280 -12.28 -16.81 -28.81
CA VAL A 280 -13.05 -17.85 -28.12
C VAL A 280 -12.09 -18.61 -27.23
N GLU A 281 -12.33 -18.58 -25.93
CA GLU A 281 -11.44 -19.15 -24.92
C GLU A 281 -12.11 -20.31 -24.22
N THR A 282 -11.38 -21.41 -24.05
CA THR A 282 -11.84 -22.49 -23.17
C THR A 282 -11.30 -22.24 -21.77
N LEU A 283 -12.16 -21.79 -20.87
CA LEU A 283 -11.81 -21.62 -19.46
C LEU A 283 -11.88 -22.98 -18.76
N ALA A 284 -10.79 -23.39 -18.10
CA ALA A 284 -10.76 -24.62 -17.33
C ALA A 284 -11.67 -24.56 -16.10
N ALA A 285 -12.12 -25.73 -15.63
CA ALA A 285 -12.75 -25.84 -14.32
C ALA A 285 -11.79 -25.29 -13.24
N GLY A 286 -12.34 -24.55 -12.28
CA GLY A 286 -11.55 -23.91 -11.24
C GLY A 286 -11.07 -22.49 -11.55
N THR A 287 -11.27 -21.97 -12.77
CA THR A 287 -10.98 -20.56 -13.10
C THR A 287 -11.78 -19.62 -12.20
N PHE A 288 -11.11 -18.62 -11.62
CA PHE A 288 -11.72 -17.58 -10.81
C PHE A 288 -12.38 -16.53 -11.68
N LEU A 289 -13.52 -16.02 -11.23
CA LEU A 289 -14.34 -15.04 -11.93
C LEU A 289 -14.67 -13.89 -11.00
N LEU A 290 -14.37 -12.67 -11.45
CA LEU A 290 -14.56 -11.43 -10.70
C LEU A 290 -15.53 -10.55 -11.47
N GLN A 291 -16.75 -10.39 -10.95
CA GLN A 291 -17.78 -9.58 -11.60
C GLN A 291 -17.47 -8.10 -11.39
N THR A 292 -17.68 -7.30 -12.42
CA THR A 292 -17.43 -5.85 -12.38
C THR A 292 -18.67 -5.04 -12.00
N SER A 293 -19.84 -5.68 -11.92
CA SER A 293 -21.06 -5.01 -11.49
C SER A 293 -21.02 -4.71 -10.00
N GLY A 294 -21.37 -3.48 -9.64
CA GLY A 294 -21.44 -3.02 -8.26
C GLY A 294 -20.16 -2.33 -7.77
N PRO A 295 -19.96 -2.21 -6.44
CA PRO A 295 -18.96 -1.30 -5.84
C PRO A 295 -17.51 -1.63 -6.14
N TRP A 296 -17.25 -2.80 -6.73
CA TRP A 296 -15.91 -3.33 -6.94
C TRP A 296 -15.38 -3.11 -8.35
N GLY A 297 -16.22 -2.79 -9.33
CA GLY A 297 -15.82 -2.74 -10.74
C GLY A 297 -14.64 -1.82 -11.00
N ARG A 298 -14.65 -0.59 -10.45
CA ARG A 298 -13.53 0.35 -10.60
C ARG A 298 -12.23 -0.19 -10.00
N LEU A 299 -12.29 -0.75 -8.78
CA LEU A 299 -11.12 -1.33 -8.13
C LEU A 299 -10.59 -2.56 -8.88
N ILE A 300 -11.48 -3.46 -9.31
CA ILE A 300 -11.09 -4.66 -10.07
C ILE A 300 -10.40 -4.24 -11.37
N ALA A 301 -10.96 -3.28 -12.11
CA ALA A 301 -10.33 -2.76 -13.32
C ALA A 301 -8.98 -2.11 -13.02
N GLN A 302 -8.89 -1.24 -12.00
CA GLN A 302 -7.62 -0.62 -11.62
C GLN A 302 -6.52 -1.65 -11.33
N LEU A 303 -6.87 -2.76 -10.67
CA LEU A 303 -5.90 -3.77 -10.24
C LEU A 303 -5.55 -4.79 -11.34
N LEU A 304 -6.47 -5.09 -12.25
CA LEU A 304 -6.31 -6.15 -13.24
C LEU A 304 -5.99 -5.66 -14.65
N GLU A 305 -6.24 -4.38 -14.95
CA GLU A 305 -5.91 -3.84 -16.25
C GLU A 305 -4.41 -3.54 -16.35
N PRO A 306 -3.67 -4.16 -17.29
CA PRO A 306 -2.23 -4.03 -17.40
C PRO A 306 -1.78 -2.61 -17.77
N GLU A 307 -2.68 -1.82 -18.37
CA GLU A 307 -2.46 -0.42 -18.80
C GLU A 307 -2.85 0.59 -17.70
N SER A 308 -3.23 0.11 -16.52
CA SER A 308 -3.63 0.93 -15.38
C SER A 308 -2.45 1.30 -14.48
N ASP A 309 -2.52 2.49 -13.89
CA ASP A 309 -1.52 2.94 -12.92
C ASP A 309 -1.55 2.04 -11.68
N GLU A 310 -0.39 1.55 -11.25
CA GLU A 310 -0.21 0.75 -10.03
C GLU A 310 -1.10 -0.52 -9.98
N CYS A 311 -1.36 -1.14 -11.14
CA CYS A 311 -2.02 -2.44 -11.22
C CYS A 311 -1.15 -3.58 -10.66
N LEU A 312 -1.75 -4.76 -10.44
CA LEU A 312 -1.02 -5.93 -9.93
C LEU A 312 0.14 -6.32 -10.85
N ALA A 313 -0.01 -6.16 -12.17
CA ALA A 313 1.07 -6.40 -13.12
C ALA A 313 2.22 -5.41 -12.96
N SER A 314 1.95 -4.11 -12.79
CA SER A 314 3.01 -3.12 -12.57
C SER A 314 3.74 -3.31 -11.25
N TRP A 315 3.10 -3.93 -10.26
CA TRP A 315 3.73 -4.33 -9.00
C TRP A 315 4.44 -5.70 -9.06
N GLY A 316 4.54 -6.31 -10.25
CA GLY A 316 5.21 -7.61 -10.44
C GLY A 316 4.45 -8.77 -9.80
N TYR A 317 3.12 -8.69 -9.65
CA TYR A 317 2.30 -9.80 -9.12
C TYR A 317 2.03 -10.91 -10.14
N PHE A 318 2.64 -10.89 -11.33
CA PHE A 318 2.55 -11.99 -12.29
C PHE A 318 3.94 -12.59 -12.60
N ASP A 319 4.97 -12.14 -11.89
CA ASP A 319 6.34 -12.60 -12.10
C ASP A 319 6.59 -13.96 -11.40
N PRO A 320 7.52 -14.79 -11.93
CA PRO A 320 8.31 -14.60 -13.15
C PRO A 320 7.57 -15.02 -14.44
N TYR A 321 6.27 -15.31 -14.36
CA TYR A 321 5.50 -15.88 -15.46
C TYR A 321 5.13 -14.88 -16.56
N LEU A 322 5.15 -13.59 -16.25
CA LEU A 322 4.91 -12.55 -17.24
C LEU A 322 6.13 -12.38 -18.16
N LYS A 323 5.96 -12.65 -19.45
CA LYS A 323 7.01 -12.52 -20.47
C LYS A 323 6.51 -11.77 -21.70
N GLN A 324 7.42 -11.05 -22.34
CA GLN A 324 7.15 -10.42 -23.64
C GLN A 324 6.85 -11.48 -24.70
N GLY A 325 5.85 -11.22 -25.56
CA GLY A 325 5.36 -12.14 -26.58
C GLY A 325 4.40 -13.21 -26.07
N GLU A 326 4.27 -13.37 -24.75
CA GLU A 326 3.33 -14.32 -24.14
C GLU A 326 1.99 -13.66 -23.81
N ARG A 327 1.03 -14.50 -23.46
CA ARG A 327 -0.33 -14.08 -23.12
C ARG A 327 -0.41 -13.52 -21.70
N TYR A 328 -1.08 -12.38 -21.55
CA TYR A 328 -1.43 -11.84 -20.25
C TYR A 328 -2.43 -12.77 -19.53
N PRO A 329 -2.22 -13.13 -18.25
CA PRO A 329 -3.01 -14.18 -17.60
C PRO A 329 -4.48 -13.83 -17.34
N VAL A 330 -4.84 -12.54 -17.32
CA VAL A 330 -6.20 -12.09 -17.07
C VAL A 330 -6.98 -11.99 -18.38
N VAL A 331 -8.20 -12.52 -18.38
CA VAL A 331 -9.09 -12.54 -19.53
C VAL A 331 -10.33 -11.69 -19.25
N ARG A 332 -10.73 -10.82 -20.18
CA ARG A 332 -11.98 -10.06 -20.08
C ARG A 332 -13.13 -10.87 -20.66
N LEU A 333 -14.25 -10.93 -19.95
CA LEU A 333 -15.43 -11.68 -20.36
C LEU A 333 -16.57 -10.74 -20.78
N ASN A 334 -17.19 -11.05 -21.92
CA ASN A 334 -18.37 -10.32 -22.40
C ASN A 334 -19.68 -10.82 -21.77
N GLN A 335 -19.65 -12.01 -21.17
CA GLN A 335 -20.78 -12.61 -20.46
C GLN A 335 -20.27 -13.49 -19.32
N MET A 336 -21.10 -13.65 -18.29
CA MET A 336 -20.79 -14.56 -17.19
C MET A 336 -21.14 -16.01 -17.61
N PRO A 337 -20.26 -16.99 -17.36
CA PRO A 337 -20.62 -18.40 -17.52
C PRO A 337 -21.73 -18.84 -16.54
N ASP A 338 -22.58 -19.78 -16.95
CA ASP A 338 -23.72 -20.23 -16.13
C ASP A 338 -23.27 -21.08 -14.93
N SER A 339 -22.29 -21.96 -15.14
CA SER A 339 -21.90 -22.99 -14.17
C SER A 339 -20.84 -22.49 -13.18
N VAL A 340 -21.22 -21.53 -12.33
CA VAL A 340 -20.32 -20.88 -11.35
C VAL A 340 -20.74 -21.16 -9.91
N ARG A 341 -19.79 -21.07 -8.97
CA ARG A 341 -20.03 -21.13 -7.52
C ARG A 341 -19.31 -19.99 -6.80
N PRO A 342 -19.87 -19.44 -5.72
CA PRO A 342 -19.11 -18.52 -4.86
C PRO A 342 -17.93 -19.26 -4.21
N VAL A 343 -16.82 -18.56 -4.03
CA VAL A 343 -15.67 -19.02 -3.24
C VAL A 343 -15.72 -18.31 -1.89
N GLY A 344 -15.60 -19.09 -0.81
CA GLY A 344 -15.55 -18.54 0.54
C GLY A 344 -14.22 -17.85 0.81
N LYS A 345 -13.17 -18.66 1.03
CA LYS A 345 -11.78 -18.20 1.16
C LYS A 345 -10.95 -18.80 0.03
N VAL A 346 -10.24 -17.96 -0.72
CA VAL A 346 -9.27 -18.40 -1.71
C VAL A 346 -8.03 -18.83 -0.93
N PRO A 347 -7.52 -20.07 -1.13
CA PRO A 347 -6.26 -20.47 -0.53
C PRO A 347 -5.18 -19.47 -0.92
N SER A 348 -4.41 -18.98 0.06
CA SER A 348 -3.23 -18.16 -0.20
C SER A 348 -2.17 -19.07 -0.82
N GLY A 349 -2.26 -19.29 -2.13
CA GLY A 349 -1.43 -20.23 -2.88
C GLY A 349 -0.03 -19.70 -3.19
N GLU A 350 0.66 -19.08 -2.24
CA GLU A 350 2.12 -18.97 -2.36
C GLU A 350 2.70 -20.37 -2.15
N GLU A 351 2.80 -21.16 -3.22
CA GLU A 351 3.70 -22.30 -3.22
C GLU A 351 5.13 -21.74 -3.17
N LEU A 352 5.69 -21.69 -1.96
CA LEU A 352 7.12 -21.58 -1.75
C LEU A 352 7.77 -22.80 -2.42
N SER A 353 8.17 -22.67 -3.68
CA SER A 353 8.96 -23.69 -4.36
C SER A 353 10.44 -23.49 -4.01
N LEU A 354 11.22 -24.57 -4.01
CA LEU A 354 12.68 -24.48 -3.82
C LEU A 354 13.32 -23.59 -4.91
N GLN A 355 12.74 -23.53 -6.11
CA GLN A 355 13.17 -22.61 -7.17
C GLN A 355 12.92 -21.14 -6.79
N ASN A 356 11.77 -20.82 -6.19
CA ASN A 356 11.43 -19.48 -5.70
C ASN A 356 12.34 -19.00 -4.56
N ILE A 357 13.03 -19.92 -3.87
CA ILE A 357 13.93 -19.64 -2.73
C ILE A 357 15.41 -19.65 -3.17
N PHE A 358 15.81 -20.54 -4.08
CA PHE A 358 17.21 -20.84 -4.35
C PHE A 358 17.70 -20.49 -5.77
N GLU A 359 16.84 -20.18 -6.74
CA GLU A 359 17.28 -19.74 -8.08
C GLU A 359 17.36 -18.20 -8.18
N PRO A 360 18.53 -17.61 -8.50
CA PRO A 360 18.72 -16.15 -8.51
C PRO A 360 17.79 -15.38 -9.47
N GLU A 361 17.40 -16.02 -10.57
CA GLU A 361 16.56 -15.43 -11.63
C GLU A 361 15.07 -15.55 -11.33
N SER A 362 14.68 -16.54 -10.50
CA SER A 362 13.31 -16.92 -10.14
C SER A 362 12.94 -16.48 -8.72
N ALA A 363 13.90 -15.96 -7.95
CA ALA A 363 13.75 -15.62 -6.55
C ALA A 363 12.64 -14.57 -6.36
N LEU A 364 11.63 -14.92 -5.56
CA LEU A 364 10.72 -13.92 -5.00
C LEU A 364 11.57 -12.99 -4.13
N LYS A 365 11.90 -11.81 -4.66
CA LYS A 365 12.44 -10.72 -3.86
C LYS A 365 11.31 -10.22 -2.97
N ILE A 366 11.14 -10.88 -1.83
CA ILE A 366 10.21 -10.45 -0.79
C ILE A 366 10.79 -9.17 -0.19
N ALA A 367 9.92 -8.18 0.00
CA ALA A 367 10.27 -6.94 0.67
C ALA A 367 10.89 -7.20 2.04
N GLY A 368 12.05 -6.60 2.27
CA GLY A 368 12.85 -6.83 3.47
C GLY A 368 13.92 -7.90 3.29
N GLN A 369 14.74 -7.80 2.24
CA GLN A 369 16.10 -8.38 2.26
C GLN A 369 16.89 -7.77 3.43
N HIS A 370 16.58 -8.20 4.65
CA HIS A 370 17.62 -8.53 5.59
C HIS A 370 18.18 -9.86 5.08
N SER A 371 19.51 -9.92 4.94
CA SER A 371 20.24 -11.09 4.46
C SER A 371 19.55 -12.40 4.83
N LEU A 372 19.40 -13.31 3.88
CA LEU A 372 19.06 -14.74 4.11
C LEU A 372 19.96 -15.43 5.16
N ASN A 373 20.96 -14.74 5.68
CA ASN A 373 21.86 -15.16 6.76
C ASN A 373 21.21 -15.18 8.16
N ALA A 374 19.91 -14.86 8.31
CA ALA A 374 19.25 -14.82 9.63
C ALA A 374 17.91 -15.58 9.69
N VAL A 375 17.66 -16.51 8.75
CA VAL A 375 16.50 -17.42 8.81
C VAL A 375 16.96 -18.77 9.34
N ALA A 376 16.41 -19.19 10.48
CA ALA A 376 16.70 -20.51 11.06
C ALA A 376 15.40 -21.30 11.26
N TRP A 377 15.30 -22.47 10.63
CA TRP A 377 14.13 -23.36 10.79
C TRP A 377 14.04 -23.94 12.19
N ILE A 378 12.83 -24.06 12.72
CA ILE A 378 12.53 -24.64 14.02
C ILE A 378 12.04 -26.07 13.79
N GLU A 379 12.98 -27.03 13.77
CA GLU A 379 12.73 -28.42 13.37
C GLU A 379 11.71 -29.19 14.25
N SER A 380 11.37 -28.72 15.45
CA SER A 380 10.34 -29.35 16.32
C SER A 380 8.99 -28.66 16.35
N SER A 381 8.79 -27.63 15.54
CA SER A 381 7.48 -26.99 15.45
C SER A 381 6.51 -27.88 14.67
N SER A 382 5.29 -28.07 15.17
CA SER A 382 4.25 -28.84 14.49
C SER A 382 3.65 -28.10 13.27
N ASP A 383 4.06 -26.85 13.04
CA ASP A 383 3.50 -25.96 12.02
C ASP A 383 4.57 -25.37 11.08
N ASP A 384 5.72 -26.04 10.96
CA ASP A 384 6.83 -25.67 10.07
C ASP A 384 7.27 -24.20 10.25
N GLU A 385 7.64 -23.82 11.47
CA GLU A 385 8.05 -22.46 11.83
C GLU A 385 9.52 -22.17 11.47
N TYR A 386 9.80 -20.91 11.12
CA TYR A 386 11.15 -20.37 11.00
C TYR A 386 11.33 -19.11 11.85
N ALA A 387 12.52 -18.94 12.40
CA ALA A 387 12.89 -17.78 13.21
C ALA A 387 13.48 -16.68 12.31
N VAL A 388 13.07 -15.43 12.54
CA VAL A 388 13.63 -14.25 11.89
C VAL A 388 13.76 -13.08 12.88
N GLU A 389 14.81 -12.27 12.72
CA GLU A 389 14.98 -11.03 13.47
C GLU A 389 14.15 -9.90 12.82
N ARG A 390 13.25 -9.29 13.60
CA ARG A 390 12.49 -8.07 13.25
C ARG A 390 12.62 -7.05 14.36
N ASP A 391 13.03 -5.83 14.03
CA ASP A 391 13.15 -4.73 14.99
C ASP A 391 13.95 -5.09 16.26
N LYS A 392 15.07 -5.82 16.08
CA LYS A 392 15.94 -6.35 17.15
C LYS A 392 15.26 -7.38 18.07
N ARG A 393 14.15 -7.99 17.63
CA ARG A 393 13.45 -9.07 18.33
C ARG A 393 13.37 -10.30 17.44
N TRP A 394 13.45 -11.47 18.05
CA TRP A 394 13.26 -12.73 17.33
C TRP A 394 11.80 -13.12 17.35
N VAL A 395 11.27 -13.46 16.19
CA VAL A 395 9.92 -13.98 16.04
C VAL A 395 9.95 -15.32 15.31
N ALA A 396 9.08 -16.23 15.74
CA ALA A 396 8.74 -17.42 14.97
C ALA A 396 7.64 -17.04 13.98
N ILE A 397 7.80 -17.44 12.73
CA ILE A 397 6.78 -17.31 11.70
C ILE A 397 6.42 -18.71 11.24
N SER A 398 5.15 -19.08 11.35
CA SER A 398 4.61 -20.29 10.73
C SER A 398 4.73 -20.17 9.22
N ALA A 399 5.47 -21.07 8.57
CA ALA A 399 5.57 -21.07 7.11
C ALA A 399 4.22 -21.38 6.45
N ARG A 400 3.31 -22.06 7.16
CA ARG A 400 2.00 -22.46 6.66
C ARG A 400 0.97 -21.33 6.72
N SER A 401 0.98 -20.55 7.81
CA SER A 401 -0.10 -19.59 8.10
C SER A 401 0.35 -18.13 8.14
N GLY A 402 1.68 -17.88 8.18
CA GLY A 402 2.24 -16.55 8.39
C GLY A 402 1.97 -16.00 9.80
N GLN A 403 1.43 -16.80 10.72
CA GLN A 403 1.25 -16.38 12.11
C GLN A 403 2.60 -16.09 12.75
N VAL A 404 2.66 -14.96 13.46
CA VAL A 404 3.87 -14.47 14.11
C VAL A 404 3.70 -14.63 15.61
N ARG A 405 4.65 -15.31 16.26
CA ARG A 405 4.78 -15.33 17.72
C ARG A 405 6.15 -14.85 18.15
N GLU A 406 6.22 -14.23 19.31
CA GLU A 406 7.50 -13.83 19.89
C GLU A 406 8.30 -15.06 20.31
N LEU A 407 9.59 -15.07 19.98
CA LEU A 407 10.50 -16.19 20.25
C LEU A 407 11.39 -15.81 21.43
N VAL A 408 10.80 -15.90 22.63
CA VAL A 408 11.39 -15.46 23.91
C VAL A 408 12.60 -16.31 24.31
N GLU A 409 12.69 -17.53 23.80
CA GLU A 409 13.74 -18.51 24.05
C GLU A 409 15.14 -17.99 23.65
N MET A 410 15.22 -17.16 22.60
CA MET A 410 16.48 -16.54 22.15
C MET A 410 17.01 -15.54 23.16
N LYS A 411 16.11 -14.71 23.70
CA LYS A 411 16.45 -13.77 24.76
C LYS A 411 16.88 -14.51 26.02
N GLN A 412 16.17 -15.58 26.39
CA GLN A 412 16.55 -16.41 27.55
C GLN A 412 17.93 -17.06 27.37
N LEU A 413 18.29 -17.48 26.16
CA LEU A 413 19.60 -18.04 25.86
C LEU A 413 20.71 -16.99 25.97
N VAL A 414 20.48 -15.80 25.41
CA VAL A 414 21.41 -14.66 25.58
C VAL A 414 21.56 -14.29 27.04
N ASP A 415 20.46 -14.17 27.79
CA ASP A 415 20.48 -13.87 29.22
C ASP A 415 21.29 -14.93 30.00
N ARG A 416 21.26 -16.20 29.59
CA ARG A 416 22.08 -17.27 30.19
C ARG A 416 23.55 -17.18 29.78
N LEU A 417 23.87 -16.92 28.52
CA LEU A 417 25.25 -16.72 28.06
C LEU A 417 25.88 -15.49 28.72
N MET A 418 25.10 -14.44 28.95
CA MET A 418 25.50 -13.24 29.67
C MET A 418 25.75 -13.49 31.16
N LYS A 419 25.22 -14.56 31.76
CA LYS A 419 25.61 -14.97 33.12
C LYS A 419 27.00 -15.63 33.16
N ILE A 420 27.46 -16.17 32.04
CA ILE A 420 28.78 -16.81 31.92
C ILE A 420 29.85 -15.75 31.65
N ASP A 421 29.58 -14.82 30.72
CA ASP A 421 30.40 -13.65 30.47
C ASP A 421 29.51 -12.40 30.31
N PRO A 422 29.37 -11.58 31.37
CA PRO A 422 28.52 -10.39 31.38
C PRO A 422 29.00 -9.27 30.45
N THR A 423 30.20 -9.37 29.87
CA THR A 423 30.78 -8.33 29.00
C THR A 423 30.66 -8.65 27.52
N ALA A 424 30.08 -9.80 27.18
CA ALA A 424 30.13 -10.37 25.84
C ALA A 424 28.76 -10.39 25.14
N GLU A 425 27.91 -9.37 25.33
CA GLU A 425 26.55 -9.35 24.79
C GLU A 425 26.50 -9.51 23.27
N GLU A 426 27.35 -8.77 22.56
CA GLU A 426 27.43 -8.86 21.11
C GLU A 426 27.92 -10.24 20.64
N LYS A 427 28.83 -10.86 21.39
CA LYS A 427 29.32 -12.23 21.12
C LYS A 427 28.25 -13.27 21.43
N ALA A 428 27.46 -13.11 22.50
CA ALA A 428 26.34 -13.97 22.83
C ALA A 428 25.27 -13.93 21.73
N TRP A 429 24.90 -12.72 21.27
CA TRP A 429 24.00 -12.56 20.13
C TRP A 429 24.59 -13.12 18.83
N SER A 430 25.90 -13.01 18.61
CA SER A 430 26.57 -13.59 17.44
C SER A 430 26.56 -15.12 17.46
N ALA A 431 26.77 -15.73 18.63
CA ALA A 431 26.70 -17.18 18.82
C ALA A 431 25.28 -17.72 18.58
N VAL A 432 24.27 -17.06 19.15
CA VAL A 432 22.86 -17.41 18.96
C VAL A 432 22.46 -17.32 17.49
N ARG A 433 22.89 -16.27 16.77
CA ARG A 433 22.65 -16.09 15.33
C ARG A 433 23.24 -17.18 14.44
N ARG A 434 24.32 -17.83 14.87
CA ARG A 434 25.02 -18.88 14.11
C ARG A 434 24.60 -20.31 14.46
N THR A 435 23.78 -20.47 15.50
CA THR A 435 23.37 -21.79 15.98
C THR A 435 22.28 -22.38 15.07
N LYS A 436 22.45 -23.61 14.60
CA LYS A 436 21.38 -24.37 13.93
C LYS A 436 20.48 -24.99 15.01
N PHE A 437 19.20 -24.63 15.05
CA PHE A 437 18.29 -25.00 16.13
C PHE A 437 17.72 -26.42 15.98
N TRP A 438 18.31 -27.37 16.73
CA TRP A 438 17.68 -28.66 17.03
C TRP A 438 16.94 -28.54 18.37
N LEU A 439 15.86 -27.77 18.41
CA LEU A 439 14.99 -27.77 19.60
C LEU A 439 14.27 -29.12 19.61
N ASN A 440 14.48 -29.98 20.60
CA ASN A 440 13.64 -31.15 20.82
C ASN A 440 12.55 -30.74 21.82
N SER A 441 11.28 -30.75 21.41
CA SER A 441 10.15 -30.27 22.20
C SER A 441 9.89 -31.06 23.49
N HIS A 442 10.69 -32.08 23.81
CA HIS A 442 10.56 -32.92 25.00
C HIS A 442 11.76 -32.92 25.95
N ARG A 443 12.78 -32.08 25.77
CA ARG A 443 13.89 -31.98 26.75
C ARG A 443 14.31 -30.53 27.01
N TYR A 444 14.14 -30.09 28.26
CA TYR A 444 14.55 -28.79 28.78
C TYR A 444 16.08 -28.65 28.89
N VAL A 445 16.85 -28.73 27.79
CA VAL A 445 18.24 -28.25 27.77
C VAL A 445 18.59 -27.78 26.34
N PRO A 446 18.94 -26.50 26.12
CA PRO A 446 19.43 -26.07 24.82
C PRO A 446 20.83 -26.67 24.57
N LEU A 447 20.95 -27.55 23.58
CA LEU A 447 22.24 -27.97 23.04
C LEU A 447 22.75 -26.88 22.09
N LEU A 448 23.84 -26.22 22.45
CA LEU A 448 24.60 -25.34 21.56
C LEU A 448 25.67 -26.18 20.85
N LEU A 449 25.62 -26.24 19.51
CA LEU A 449 26.64 -26.86 18.67
C LEU A 449 27.55 -25.76 18.11
N LEU A 450 28.75 -25.63 18.68
CA LEU A 450 29.86 -24.85 18.14
C LEU A 450 30.98 -25.84 17.77
N ASP A 451 31.26 -25.96 16.48
CA ASP A 451 32.40 -26.70 15.89
C ASP A 451 32.98 -27.85 16.73
N ARG A 452 32.21 -28.94 16.85
CA ARG A 452 32.59 -30.23 17.46
C ARG A 452 32.92 -30.23 18.97
N LEU A 453 32.47 -29.24 19.73
CA LEU A 453 32.46 -29.30 21.20
C LEU A 453 31.03 -29.30 21.75
N TYR A 454 30.71 -30.31 22.56
CA TYR A 454 29.48 -30.33 23.36
C TYR A 454 29.72 -29.55 24.65
N VAL A 455 29.00 -28.45 24.85
CA VAL A 455 28.96 -27.78 26.17
C VAL A 455 27.69 -28.21 26.88
N TYR A 456 27.85 -28.89 28.02
CA TYR A 456 26.77 -29.35 28.89
C TYR A 456 26.73 -28.47 30.14
N ASP A 457 25.58 -27.89 30.47
CA ASP A 457 25.35 -27.35 31.81
C ASP A 457 24.82 -28.49 32.70
N ARG A 458 25.59 -28.85 33.73
CA ARG A 458 25.30 -29.98 34.62
C ARG A 458 24.68 -29.51 35.95
N THR A 459 23.90 -28.42 35.95
CA THR A 459 23.31 -27.88 37.18
C THR A 459 21.79 -28.00 37.33
N SER A 460 21.08 -28.71 36.45
CA SER A 460 19.71 -29.16 36.76
C SER A 460 19.70 -30.60 37.27
N ASN A 461 19.58 -30.76 38.58
CA ASN A 461 18.98 -31.97 39.15
C ASN A 461 17.48 -31.96 38.80
N GLN A 462 17.15 -32.43 37.59
CA GLN A 462 15.89 -33.09 37.20
C GLN A 462 15.96 -33.48 35.72
#